data_AF-A0A4U0XZJ8-F1
#
_entry.id   AF-A0A4U0XZJ8-F1
#
_cell.length_a   1.000
_cell.length_b   1.000
_cell.length_c   1.000
_cell.angle_alpha   90.00
_cell.angle_beta   90.00
_cell.angle_gamma   90.00
#
_symmetry.space_group_name_H-M   'P 1'
#
loop_
_entity.id
_entity.type
_entity.pdbx_description
1 polymer ?
#
loop_
_entity_poly.entity_id
_entity_poly.type
_entity_poly.pdbx_seq_one_letter_code
_entity_poly.pdbx_strand_id
1 'polypeptide(L)'
;MRVRLGILAAVLCLLGLSSAAKKDKPEVSSTKFDNILSNLFYFDDTETVLLLDQTAGVVYRSANSGEIWDAVPDIPEGEAFQTWKHPYNNAVAVVVGMNKKHWITKDRGDTWK
;
A
#
# COMPACT_ATOMS: atom_id res chain seq x y z
N MET A 1 39.47 29.02 -19.60
CA MET A 1 39.12 28.31 -18.34
C MET A 1 38.05 29.04 -17.50
N ARG A 2 38.11 30.38 -17.36
CA ARG A 2 37.19 31.17 -16.53
C ARG A 2 35.70 31.15 -16.97
N VAL A 3 35.43 31.11 -18.28
CA VAL A 3 34.05 31.09 -18.82
C VAL A 3 33.34 29.76 -18.56
N ARG A 4 34.06 28.63 -18.65
CA ARG A 4 33.50 27.29 -18.38
C ARG A 4 33.16 27.08 -16.90
N LEU A 5 33.94 27.69 -16.00
CA LEU A 5 33.69 27.65 -14.56
C LEU A 5 32.45 28.48 -14.18
N GLY A 6 32.21 29.61 -14.86
CA GLY A 6 31.01 30.42 -14.67
C GLY A 6 29.72 29.74 -15.16
N ILE A 7 29.79 29.02 -16.28
CA ILE A 7 28.65 28.22 -16.79
C ILE A 7 28.34 27.05 -15.84
N LEU A 8 29.37 26.38 -15.33
CA LEU A 8 29.18 25.27 -14.38
C LEU A 8 28.57 25.75 -13.05
N ALA A 9 29.00 26.92 -12.55
CA ALA A 9 28.43 27.53 -11.35
C ALA A 9 26.96 27.96 -11.56
N ALA A 10 26.62 28.49 -12.75
CA ALA A 10 25.25 28.86 -13.09
C ALA A 10 24.31 27.64 -13.16
N VAL A 11 24.77 26.52 -13.73
CA VAL A 11 24.01 25.26 -13.78
C VAL A 11 23.82 24.67 -12.37
N LEU A 12 24.83 24.76 -11.50
CA LEU A 12 24.74 24.29 -10.12
C LEU A 12 23.74 25.11 -9.28
N CYS A 13 23.68 26.44 -9.49
CA CYS A 13 22.67 27.30 -8.86
C CYS A 13 21.25 27.02 -9.36
N LEU A 14 21.08 26.71 -10.65
CA LEU A 14 19.77 26.33 -11.21
C LEU A 14 19.28 24.99 -10.69
N LEU A 15 20.18 24.04 -10.40
CA LEU A 15 19.83 22.75 -9.78
C LEU A 15 19.43 22.89 -8.30
N GLY A 16 20.02 23.85 -7.57
CA GLY A 16 19.69 24.13 -6.16
C GLY A 16 18.32 24.78 -5.92
N LEU A 17 17.71 25.36 -6.95
CA LEU A 17 16.36 25.93 -6.91
C LEU A 17 15.24 24.87 -7.03
N SER A 18 15.59 23.61 -7.25
CA SER A 18 14.67 22.47 -7.19
C SER A 18 14.32 22.11 -5.73
N SER A 19 14.01 23.11 -4.91
CA SER A 19 13.35 22.86 -3.63
C SER A 19 11.94 22.43 -3.97
N ALA A 20 11.69 21.12 -4.00
CA ALA A 20 10.35 20.58 -4.03
C ALA A 20 9.55 21.29 -2.94
N ALA A 21 8.63 22.17 -3.35
CA ALA A 21 7.78 22.90 -2.41
C ALA A 21 7.14 21.87 -1.50
N LYS A 22 7.48 21.91 -0.20
CA LYS A 22 6.79 21.06 0.79
C LYS A 22 5.32 21.41 0.68
N LYS A 23 4.45 20.42 0.44
CA LYS A 23 3.01 20.63 0.46
C LYS A 23 2.67 21.27 1.81
N ASP A 24 2.04 22.45 1.80
CA ASP A 24 1.72 23.23 3.01
C ASP A 24 0.70 22.54 3.94
N LYS A 25 0.13 21.40 3.50
CA LYS A 25 -0.92 20.65 4.20
C LYS A 25 -0.72 19.15 3.99
N PRO A 26 -1.17 18.30 4.95
CA PRO A 26 -1.23 16.87 4.75
C PRO A 26 -2.03 16.52 3.50
N GLU A 27 -1.54 15.55 2.74
CA GLU A 27 -2.30 14.96 1.64
C GLU A 27 -3.41 14.08 2.20
N VAL A 28 -4.63 14.27 1.69
CA VAL A 28 -5.80 13.52 2.10
C VAL A 28 -6.47 12.99 0.84
N SER A 29 -6.63 11.67 0.76
CA SER A 29 -7.40 11.00 -0.28
C SER A 29 -8.62 10.32 0.34
N SER A 30 -9.59 9.97 -0.51
CA SER A 30 -10.79 9.26 -0.09
C SER A 30 -11.14 8.21 -1.13
N THR A 31 -11.36 6.98 -0.67
CA THR A 31 -11.84 5.87 -1.49
C THR A 31 -13.19 5.43 -0.93
N LYS A 32 -14.18 5.29 -1.82
CA LYS A 32 -15.50 4.78 -1.47
C LYS A 32 -15.53 3.27 -1.70
N PHE A 33 -16.09 2.54 -0.76
CA PHE A 33 -16.39 1.11 -0.86
C PHE A 33 -17.90 0.92 -0.76
N ASP A 34 -18.42 -0.09 -1.46
CA ASP A 34 -19.86 -0.31 -1.55
C ASP A 34 -20.45 -1.01 -0.31
N ASN A 35 -19.62 -1.71 0.46
CA ASN A 35 -20.02 -2.41 1.67
C ASN A 35 -19.25 -1.93 2.92
N ILE A 36 -19.67 -2.46 4.07
CA ILE A 36 -18.97 -2.26 5.34
C ILE A 36 -17.65 -3.02 5.30
N LEU A 37 -16.60 -2.30 5.66
CA LEU A 37 -15.24 -2.82 5.75
C LEU A 37 -14.95 -3.33 7.15
N SER A 38 -14.11 -4.35 7.23
CA SER A 38 -13.62 -4.90 8.49
C SER A 38 -12.13 -5.19 8.40
N ASN A 39 -11.54 -5.41 9.58
CA ASN A 39 -10.22 -6.04 9.70
C ASN A 39 -9.09 -5.31 8.96
N LEU A 40 -9.14 -3.98 9.00
CA LEU A 40 -8.09 -3.10 8.49
C LEU A 40 -6.84 -3.24 9.38
N PHE A 41 -5.70 -3.58 8.79
CA PHE A 41 -4.43 -3.55 9.50
C PHE A 41 -3.25 -3.20 8.59
N TYR A 42 -2.25 -2.56 9.19
CA TYR A 42 -0.96 -2.30 8.57
C TYR A 42 0.00 -3.47 8.83
N PHE A 43 0.88 -3.75 7.88
CA PHE A 43 2.12 -4.46 8.16
C PHE A 43 3.11 -3.47 8.79
N ASP A 44 3.59 -3.77 9.99
CA ASP A 44 4.38 -2.82 10.78
C ASP A 44 5.63 -2.37 10.03
N ASP A 45 5.98 -1.10 10.22
CA ASP A 45 7.11 -0.42 9.58
C ASP A 45 7.03 -0.36 8.05
N THR A 46 5.83 -0.46 7.48
CA THR A 46 5.58 -0.32 6.04
C THR A 46 4.35 0.53 5.75
N GLU A 47 4.22 0.94 4.50
CA GLU A 47 3.03 1.62 3.98
C GLU A 47 1.93 0.63 3.55
N THR A 48 2.16 -0.68 3.76
CA THR A 48 1.27 -1.71 3.26
C THR A 48 0.11 -1.98 4.22
N VAL A 49 -1.11 -1.93 3.69
CA VAL A 49 -2.36 -2.12 4.43
C VAL A 49 -3.21 -3.17 3.76
N LEU A 50 -3.84 -4.04 4.57
CA LEU A 50 -4.91 -4.90 4.12
C LEU A 50 -6.23 -4.47 4.74
N LEU A 51 -7.30 -4.71 3.98
CA LEU A 51 -8.67 -4.36 4.31
C LEU A 51 -9.58 -5.45 3.76
N LEU A 52 -10.59 -5.85 4.54
CA LEU A 52 -11.55 -6.86 4.11
C LEU A 52 -12.92 -6.21 3.89
N ASP A 53 -13.48 -6.39 2.69
CA ASP A 53 -14.92 -6.32 2.49
C ASP A 53 -15.50 -7.72 2.73
N GLN A 54 -16.06 -7.92 3.92
CA GLN A 54 -16.55 -9.24 4.33
C GLN A 54 -17.86 -9.60 3.61
N THR A 55 -18.64 -8.61 3.16
CA THR A 55 -19.89 -8.85 2.44
C THR A 55 -19.62 -9.34 1.01
N ALA A 56 -18.68 -8.69 0.32
CA ALA A 56 -18.28 -9.09 -1.03
C ALA A 56 -17.25 -10.23 -1.03
N GLY A 57 -16.63 -10.55 0.11
CA GLY A 57 -15.56 -11.53 0.20
C GLY A 57 -14.31 -11.10 -0.57
N VAL A 58 -13.99 -9.81 -0.54
CA VAL A 58 -12.86 -9.19 -1.26
C VAL A 58 -11.82 -8.67 -0.27
N VAL A 59 -10.56 -9.03 -0.50
CA VAL A 59 -9.42 -8.43 0.21
C VAL A 59 -8.86 -7.32 -0.65
N TYR A 60 -8.83 -6.11 -0.12
CA TYR A 60 -8.14 -4.97 -0.72
C TYR A 60 -6.77 -4.80 -0.10
N ARG A 61 -5.82 -4.35 -0.92
CA ARG A 61 -4.46 -4.01 -0.51
C ARG A 61 -4.12 -2.61 -0.97
N SER A 62 -3.43 -1.88 -0.10
CA SER A 62 -2.75 -0.64 -0.45
C SER A 62 -1.26 -0.80 -0.17
N ALA A 63 -0.41 -0.29 -1.06
CA ALA A 63 1.04 -0.22 -0.88
C ALA A 63 1.53 1.21 -0.55
N ASN A 64 0.62 2.17 -0.42
CA ASN A 64 0.89 3.60 -0.21
C ASN A 64 0.02 4.18 0.91
N SER A 65 -0.03 3.49 2.05
CA SER A 65 -0.71 3.94 3.28
C SER A 65 -2.20 4.22 3.12
N GLY A 66 -2.87 3.49 2.24
CA GLY A 66 -4.31 3.61 2.00
C GLY A 66 -4.71 4.73 1.04
N GLU A 67 -3.76 5.31 0.29
CA GLU A 67 -4.09 6.32 -0.72
C GLU A 67 -4.75 5.69 -1.95
N ILE A 68 -4.19 4.57 -2.44
CA ILE A 68 -4.72 3.76 -3.54
C ILE A 68 -5.01 2.36 -3.01
N TRP A 69 -6.13 1.78 -3.44
CA TRP A 69 -6.58 0.45 -3.05
C TRP A 69 -6.85 -0.40 -4.28
N ASP A 70 -6.29 -1.60 -4.29
CA ASP A 70 -6.52 -2.60 -5.32
C ASP A 70 -7.05 -3.90 -4.69
N ALA A 71 -7.95 -4.59 -5.38
CA ALA A 71 -8.34 -5.93 -4.98
C ALA A 71 -7.14 -6.89 -5.17
N VAL A 72 -6.95 -7.81 -4.22
CA VAL A 72 -5.90 -8.83 -4.31
C VAL A 72 -6.28 -9.84 -5.40
N PRO A 73 -5.53 -9.94 -6.51
CA PRO A 73 -5.95 -10.72 -7.68
C PRO A 73 -5.85 -12.24 -7.48
N ASP A 74 -4.99 -12.70 -6.56
CA ASP A 74 -4.78 -14.12 -6.27
C ASP A 74 -5.93 -14.77 -5.48
N ILE A 75 -6.80 -13.95 -4.91
CA ILE A 75 -7.94 -14.36 -4.08
C ILE A 75 -9.22 -14.02 -4.84
N PRO A 76 -9.99 -15.01 -5.31
CA PRO A 76 -11.22 -14.74 -6.02
C PRO A 76 -12.22 -13.95 -5.16
N GLU A 77 -12.96 -13.05 -5.79
CA GLU A 77 -14.08 -12.36 -5.16
C GLU A 77 -15.12 -13.36 -4.61
N GLY A 78 -15.70 -13.05 -3.45
CA GLY A 78 -16.66 -13.91 -2.76
C GLY A 78 -16.03 -15.03 -1.92
N GLU A 79 -14.71 -15.23 -1.97
CA GLU A 79 -14.08 -16.33 -1.24
C GLU A 79 -13.51 -15.92 0.12
N ALA A 80 -13.13 -14.65 0.33
CA ALA A 80 -12.46 -14.23 1.57
C ALA A 80 -13.44 -14.11 2.74
N PHE A 81 -13.17 -14.82 3.84
CA PHE A 81 -13.98 -14.76 5.05
C PHE A 81 -13.34 -13.91 6.17
N GLN A 82 -12.04 -14.09 6.40
CA GLN A 82 -11.31 -13.33 7.41
C GLN A 82 -9.82 -13.18 7.08
N THR A 83 -9.23 -12.07 7.52
CA THR A 83 -7.79 -11.79 7.40
C THR A 83 -7.09 -11.85 8.75
N TRP A 84 -5.87 -12.37 8.80
CA TRP A 84 -5.10 -12.48 10.05
C TRP A 84 -3.65 -12.12 9.78
N LYS A 85 -3.16 -11.08 10.46
CA LYS A 85 -1.74 -10.74 10.48
C LYS A 85 -1.02 -11.69 11.44
N HIS A 86 0.16 -12.17 11.05
CA HIS A 86 0.99 -12.95 11.95
C HIS A 86 1.48 -12.06 13.12
N PRO A 87 1.32 -12.47 14.39
CA PRO A 87 1.59 -11.61 15.54
C PRO A 87 3.06 -11.19 15.71
N TYR A 88 3.98 -11.95 15.12
CA TYR A 88 5.44 -11.75 15.28
C TYR A 88 6.22 -11.61 13.97
N ASN A 89 5.55 -11.73 12.82
CA ASN A 89 6.22 -11.69 11.53
C ASN A 89 5.45 -10.72 10.65
N ASN A 90 5.98 -9.50 10.53
CA ASN A 90 5.34 -8.42 9.78
C ASN A 90 5.32 -8.64 8.26
N ALA A 91 5.86 -9.75 7.74
CA ALA A 91 5.75 -10.11 6.32
C ALA A 91 4.60 -11.08 6.05
N VAL A 92 4.01 -11.69 7.08
CA VAL A 92 3.09 -12.81 6.95
C VAL A 92 1.67 -12.41 7.35
N ALA A 93 0.72 -12.76 6.49
CA ALA A 93 -0.70 -12.75 6.79
C ALA A 93 -1.39 -13.95 6.14
N VAL A 94 -2.55 -14.32 6.68
CA VAL A 94 -3.40 -15.39 6.17
C VAL A 94 -4.77 -14.83 5.84
N VAL A 95 -5.35 -15.28 4.73
CA VAL A 95 -6.76 -15.11 4.41
C VAL A 95 -7.42 -16.47 4.58
N VAL A 96 -8.31 -16.55 5.56
CA VAL A 96 -9.20 -17.70 5.74
C VAL A 96 -10.35 -17.52 4.75
N GLY A 97 -10.45 -18.42 3.78
CA GLY A 97 -11.59 -18.46 2.86
C GLY A 97 -12.86 -19.07 3.47
N MET A 98 -14.01 -18.85 2.82
CA MET A 98 -15.31 -19.40 3.23
C MET A 98 -15.39 -20.93 3.13
N ASN A 99 -14.53 -21.55 2.33
CA ASN A 99 -14.52 -22.99 2.06
C ASN A 99 -13.22 -23.66 2.56
N LYS A 100 -12.76 -24.71 1.85
CA LYS A 100 -11.54 -25.47 2.19
C LYS A 100 -10.25 -24.86 1.63
N LYS A 101 -10.34 -23.67 1.04
CA LYS A 101 -9.19 -22.95 0.48
C LYS A 101 -8.87 -21.75 1.35
N HIS A 102 -7.59 -21.60 1.66
CA HIS A 102 -7.04 -20.49 2.41
C HIS A 102 -5.80 -20.01 1.68
N TRP A 103 -5.41 -18.77 1.94
CA TRP A 103 -4.26 -18.17 1.30
C TRP A 103 -3.30 -17.65 2.34
N ILE A 104 -2.01 -17.75 2.04
CA ILE A 104 -0.95 -17.15 2.86
C ILE A 104 -0.07 -16.26 1.98
N THR A 105 0.23 -15.07 2.49
CA THR A 105 1.30 -14.22 1.97
C THR A 105 2.51 -14.30 2.90
N LYS A 106 3.70 -14.19 2.31
CA LYS A 106 4.97 -14.05 3.04
C LYS A 106 5.73 -12.79 2.61
N ASP A 107 5.06 -11.91 1.88
CA ASP A 107 5.58 -10.69 1.27
C ASP A 107 4.57 -9.53 1.42
N ARG A 108 3.88 -9.47 2.57
CA ARG A 108 2.96 -8.35 2.91
C ARG A 108 1.81 -8.19 1.91
N GLY A 109 1.35 -9.29 1.35
CA GLY A 109 0.22 -9.35 0.44
C GLY A 109 0.54 -8.96 -1.00
N ASP A 110 1.82 -8.85 -1.39
CA ASP A 110 2.21 -8.72 -2.80
C ASP A 110 1.84 -10.00 -3.58
N THR A 111 2.08 -11.17 -3.01
CA THR A 111 1.67 -12.46 -3.58
C THR A 111 1.02 -13.37 -2.55
N TRP A 112 0.12 -14.22 -3.03
CA TRP A 112 -0.57 -15.20 -2.21
C TRP A 112 -0.41 -16.63 -2.76
N LYS A 113 -0.38 -17.60 -1.85
CA LYS A 113 -0.32 -19.04 -2.12
C LYS A 113 -1.46 -19.78 -1.46
#